data_AF-A0A529MPW7-F1
#
_entry.id   AF-A0A529MPW7-F1
#
_cell.length_a   1.000
_cell.length_b   1.000
_cell.length_c   1.000
_cell.angle_alpha   90.00
_cell.angle_beta   90.00
_cell.angle_gamma   90.00
#
_symmetry.space_group_name_H-M   'P 1'
#
loop_
_entity.id
_entity.type
_entity.pdbx_description
1 polymer ?
#
loop_
_entity_poly.entity_id
_entity_poly.type
_entity_poly.pdbx_seq_one_letter_code
_entity_poly.pdbx_strand_id
1 'polypeptide(L)'
;AAQRGDRVIATARNVKMIEEMAEPFGGRMITLPLDVTDAAAAKAAVAKAVETFGGFDVLVNNAGYALFGAIEEGTPEEYRPMFEVNVFGLIETTRAALPVLRRSGGTIVNMSSGAGIEGRGGGGYY
;
A
#
# COMPACT_ATOMS: atom_id res chain seq x y z
N ALA A 1 -10.50 -2.60 -11.24
CA ALA A 1 -11.13 -3.55 -10.30
C ALA A 1 -12.60 -3.23 -10.12
N ALA A 2 -12.97 -2.13 -9.46
CA ALA A 2 -14.38 -1.78 -9.21
C ALA A 2 -15.27 -1.70 -10.47
N GLN A 3 -14.75 -1.17 -11.59
CA GLN A 3 -15.45 -1.17 -12.90
C GLN A 3 -15.78 -2.58 -13.41
N ARG A 4 -15.01 -3.61 -13.06
CA ARG A 4 -15.26 -5.01 -13.43
C ARG A 4 -16.18 -5.73 -12.44
N GLY A 5 -16.62 -5.05 -11.38
CA GLY A 5 -17.50 -5.61 -10.34
C GLY A 5 -16.81 -6.05 -9.05
N ASP A 6 -15.47 -5.94 -8.97
CA ASP A 6 -14.71 -6.28 -7.76
C ASP A 6 -15.08 -5.36 -6.58
N ARG A 7 -15.04 -5.88 -5.34
CA ARG A 7 -15.09 -5.05 -4.13
C ARG A 7 -13.70 -4.52 -3.80
N VAL A 8 -13.58 -3.22 -3.57
CA VAL A 8 -12.29 -2.53 -3.46
C VAL A 8 -12.27 -1.65 -2.21
N ILE A 9 -11.18 -1.78 -1.46
CA ILE A 9 -10.79 -0.78 -0.47
C ILE A 9 -9.56 -0.10 -1.02
N ALA A 10 -9.73 1.15 -1.44
CA ALA A 10 -8.61 1.99 -1.85
C ALA A 10 -8.12 2.76 -0.63
N THR A 11 -6.81 2.85 -0.46
CA THR A 11 -6.22 3.56 0.67
C THR A 11 -5.20 4.58 0.20
N ALA A 12 -5.11 5.69 0.95
CA ALA A 12 -4.10 6.72 0.74
C ALA A 12 -3.84 7.44 2.06
N ARG A 13 -2.64 8.00 2.23
CA ARG A 13 -2.34 8.87 3.40
C ARG A 13 -3.30 10.06 3.47
N ASN A 14 -3.56 10.69 2.33
CA ASN A 14 -4.57 11.73 2.18
C ASN A 14 -5.77 11.17 1.40
N VAL A 15 -6.79 10.69 2.13
CA VAL A 15 -7.98 10.05 1.55
C VAL A 15 -8.76 10.99 0.62
N LYS A 16 -8.70 12.32 0.84
CA LYS A 16 -9.39 13.32 0.01
C LYS A 16 -8.95 13.28 -1.46
N MET A 17 -7.73 12.81 -1.72
CA MET A 17 -7.21 12.67 -3.09
C MET A 17 -7.90 11.56 -3.89
N ILE A 18 -8.58 10.64 -3.20
CA ILE A 18 -9.17 9.43 -3.81
C ILE A 18 -10.64 9.24 -3.48
N GLU A 19 -11.25 10.06 -2.61
CA GLU A 19 -12.62 9.84 -2.11
C GLU A 19 -13.67 9.88 -3.23
N GLU A 20 -13.53 10.81 -4.16
CA GLU A 20 -14.41 10.95 -5.34
C GLU A 20 -14.35 9.71 -6.25
N MET A 21 -13.25 8.95 -6.23
CA MET A 21 -13.12 7.73 -7.03
C MET A 21 -14.13 6.65 -6.61
N ALA A 22 -14.65 6.69 -5.38
CA ALA A 22 -15.61 5.71 -4.89
C ALA A 22 -17.06 5.98 -5.35
N GLU A 23 -17.41 7.23 -5.65
CA GLU A 23 -18.78 7.66 -5.94
C GLU A 23 -19.48 6.83 -7.04
N PRO A 24 -18.83 6.49 -8.17
CA PRO A 24 -19.50 5.78 -9.26
C PRO A 24 -19.84 4.32 -8.93
N PHE A 25 -19.34 3.77 -7.82
CA PHE A 25 -19.33 2.32 -7.57
C PHE A 25 -20.32 1.85 -6.51
N GLY A 26 -21.16 2.74 -5.96
CA GLY A 26 -22.31 2.36 -5.13
C GLY A 26 -21.95 1.46 -3.94
N GLY A 27 -20.85 1.78 -3.26
CA GLY A 27 -20.36 1.02 -2.10
C GLY A 27 -19.52 -0.23 -2.44
N ARG A 28 -19.36 -0.60 -3.72
CA ARG A 28 -18.37 -1.62 -4.12
C ARG A 28 -16.94 -1.13 -3.94
N MET A 29 -16.72 0.17 -4.01
CA MET A 29 -15.46 0.80 -3.66
C MET A 29 -15.68 1.67 -2.43
N ILE A 30 -14.79 1.54 -1.44
CA ILE A 30 -14.68 2.47 -0.32
C ILE A 30 -13.23 2.96 -0.23
N THR A 31 -13.07 4.16 0.32
CA THR A 31 -11.77 4.80 0.49
C THR A 31 -11.47 4.95 1.97
N LEU A 32 -10.26 4.60 2.40
CA LEU A 32 -9.82 4.75 3.79
C LEU A 32 -8.51 5.51 3.87
N PRO A 33 -8.31 6.36 4.89
CA PRO A 33 -6.99 6.88 5.18
C PRO A 33 -6.09 5.72 5.67
N LEU A 34 -4.87 5.65 5.15
CA LEU A 34 -3.85 4.72 5.64
C LEU A 34 -2.47 5.33 5.44
N ASP A 35 -1.74 5.49 6.54
CA ASP A 35 -0.29 5.58 6.50
C ASP A 35 0.29 4.19 6.74
N VAL A 36 1.00 3.66 5.74
CA VAL A 36 1.55 2.31 5.81
C VAL A 36 2.71 2.21 6.81
N THR A 37 3.31 3.34 7.22
CA THR A 37 4.34 3.35 8.27
C THR A 37 3.74 3.19 9.67
N ASP A 38 2.41 3.27 9.82
CA ASP A 38 1.70 2.99 11.07
C ASP A 38 1.11 1.58 11.04
N ALA A 39 1.77 0.65 11.72
CA ALA A 39 1.35 -0.74 11.82
C ALA A 39 -0.04 -0.91 12.49
N ALA A 40 -0.44 0.01 13.37
CA ALA A 40 -1.77 -0.02 13.97
C ALA A 40 -2.84 0.43 12.96
N ALA A 41 -2.54 1.45 12.16
CA ALA A 41 -3.41 1.88 11.06
C ALA A 41 -3.60 0.76 10.02
N ALA A 42 -2.54 0.03 9.66
CA ALA A 42 -2.63 -1.11 8.75
C ALA A 42 -3.57 -2.21 9.29
N LYS A 43 -3.47 -2.55 10.58
CA LYS A 43 -4.38 -3.50 11.25
C LYS A 43 -5.82 -2.99 11.25
N ALA A 44 -6.04 -1.71 11.51
CA ALA A 44 -7.36 -1.10 11.50
C ALA A 44 -7.99 -1.13 10.10
N ALA A 45 -7.21 -0.86 9.05
CA ALA A 45 -7.66 -0.95 7.66
C ALA A 45 -8.07 -2.38 7.28
N VAL A 46 -7.27 -3.39 7.67
CA VAL A 46 -7.60 -4.81 7.47
C VAL A 46 -8.88 -5.20 8.23
N ALA A 47 -9.02 -4.75 9.49
CA ALA A 47 -10.23 -5.01 10.27
C ALA A 47 -11.47 -4.38 9.60
N LYS A 48 -11.35 -3.15 9.10
CA LYS A 48 -12.43 -2.47 8.37
C LYS A 48 -12.80 -3.21 7.07
N ALA A 49 -11.82 -3.81 6.40
CA ALA A 49 -12.06 -4.64 5.24
C ALA A 49 -12.92 -5.87 5.55
N VAL A 50 -12.58 -6.56 6.63
CA VAL A 50 -13.34 -7.73 7.11
C VAL A 50 -14.74 -7.31 7.55
N GLU A 51 -14.87 -6.20 8.29
CA GLU A 51 -16.17 -5.67 8.72
C GLU A 51 -17.08 -5.33 7.54
N THR A 52 -16.54 -4.69 6.50
CA THR A 52 -17.35 -4.15 5.40
C THR A 52 -17.72 -5.21 4.37
N PHE A 53 -16.82 -6.12 4.04
CA PHE A 53 -17.00 -7.07 2.95
C PHE A 53 -16.97 -8.55 3.36
N GLY A 54 -16.79 -8.83 4.66
CA GLY A 54 -16.65 -10.19 5.21
C GLY A 54 -15.26 -10.79 5.04
N GLY A 55 -14.34 -10.09 4.36
CA GLY A 55 -13.01 -10.55 4.04
C GLY A 55 -12.50 -9.92 2.73
N PHE A 56 -11.32 -10.36 2.31
CA PHE A 56 -10.75 -10.03 1.01
C PHE A 56 -9.76 -11.10 0.60
N ASP A 57 -9.52 -11.21 -0.71
CA ASP A 57 -8.70 -12.27 -1.30
C ASP A 57 -7.46 -11.72 -2.01
N VAL A 58 -7.33 -10.40 -2.12
CA VAL A 58 -6.20 -9.74 -2.77
C VAL A 58 -5.71 -8.58 -1.91
N LEU A 59 -4.41 -8.56 -1.62
CA LEU A 59 -3.70 -7.38 -1.13
C LEU A 59 -2.79 -6.85 -2.25
N VAL A 60 -2.83 -5.54 -2.48
CA VAL A 60 -1.89 -4.86 -3.36
C VAL A 60 -1.09 -3.85 -2.54
N ASN A 61 0.18 -4.15 -2.28
CA ASN A 61 1.11 -3.20 -1.66
C ASN A 61 1.66 -2.28 -2.75
N ASN A 62 0.98 -1.14 -2.96
CA ASN A 62 1.34 -0.15 -3.97
C ASN A 62 1.92 1.14 -3.38
N ALA A 63 1.65 1.46 -2.11
CA ALA A 63 2.15 2.68 -1.50
C ALA A 63 3.68 2.71 -1.57
N GLY A 64 4.22 3.75 -2.20
CA GLY A 64 5.65 3.94 -2.35
C GLY A 64 5.98 5.23 -3.07
N TYR A 65 7.22 5.68 -2.88
CA TYR A 65 7.76 6.84 -3.58
C TYR A 65 9.27 6.68 -3.77
N ALA A 66 9.87 7.53 -4.61
CA ALA A 66 11.29 7.50 -4.88
C ALA A 66 11.96 8.77 -4.35
N LEU A 67 13.18 8.61 -3.83
CA LEU A 67 14.14 9.68 -3.61
C LEU A 67 15.25 9.51 -4.65
N PHE A 68 15.52 10.57 -5.41
CA PHE A 68 16.61 10.61 -6.37
C PHE A 68 17.72 11.53 -5.87
N GLY A 69 18.96 11.08 -5.98
CA GLY A 69 20.15 11.81 -5.51
C GLY A 69 21.41 10.94 -5.59
N ALA A 70 22.57 11.59 -5.50
CA ALA A 70 23.82 10.88 -5.32
C ALA A 70 23.85 10.21 -3.93
N ILE A 71 24.44 9.01 -3.83
CA ILE A 71 24.45 8.25 -2.58
C ILE A 71 25.25 8.96 -1.48
N GLU A 72 26.27 9.71 -1.87
CA GLU A 72 27.11 10.49 -0.97
C GLU A 72 26.45 11.80 -0.48
N GLU A 73 25.36 12.24 -1.10
CA GLU A 73 24.69 13.51 -0.80
C GLU A 73 23.45 13.36 0.07
N GLY A 74 22.81 12.18 0.10
CA GLY A 74 21.56 11.98 0.82
C GLY A 74 21.75 11.76 2.32
N THR A 75 20.93 12.43 3.11
CA THR A 75 20.91 12.32 4.57
C THR A 75 19.95 11.21 5.04
N PRO A 76 20.20 10.58 6.20
CA PRO A 76 19.28 9.61 6.80
C PRO A 76 17.83 10.11 6.90
N GLU A 77 17.66 11.39 7.19
CA GLU A 77 16.34 12.04 7.32
C GLU A 77 15.59 12.09 5.99
N GLU A 78 16.30 12.10 4.86
CA GLU A 78 15.70 12.11 3.52
C GLU A 78 15.40 10.70 3.02
N TYR A 79 16.36 9.75 3.14
CA TYR A 79 16.20 8.43 2.54
C TYR A 79 15.47 7.44 3.44
N ARG A 80 15.60 7.50 4.78
CA ARG A 80 14.96 6.52 5.67
C ARG A 80 13.45 6.50 5.56
N PRO A 81 12.74 7.66 5.50
CA PRO A 81 11.29 7.65 5.36
C PRO A 81 10.81 6.89 4.11
N MET A 82 11.61 6.85 3.05
CA MET A 82 11.27 6.07 1.86
C MET A 82 11.32 4.57 2.13
N PHE A 83 12.30 4.09 2.90
CA PHE A 83 12.34 2.69 3.34
C PHE A 83 11.20 2.35 4.32
N GLU A 84 10.83 3.29 5.20
CA GLU A 84 9.66 3.15 6.07
C GLU A 84 8.39 2.90 5.25
N VAL A 85 8.21 3.56 4.12
CA VAL A 85 7.05 3.34 3.24
C VAL A 85 7.22 2.11 2.36
N ASN A 86 8.28 2.07 1.53
CA ASN A 86 8.45 1.10 0.45
C ASN A 86 8.76 -0.31 0.95
N VAL A 87 9.42 -0.43 2.12
CA VAL A 87 9.88 -1.71 2.67
C VAL A 87 9.10 -2.07 3.92
N PHE A 88 9.22 -1.28 4.98
CA PHE A 88 8.64 -1.64 6.27
C PHE A 88 7.11 -1.53 6.26
N GLY A 89 6.54 -0.51 5.63
CA GLY A 89 5.09 -0.36 5.51
C GLY A 89 4.44 -1.47 4.68
N LEU A 90 5.12 -1.94 3.63
CA LEU A 90 4.73 -3.14 2.87
C LEU A 90 4.74 -4.38 3.76
N ILE A 91 5.80 -4.58 4.56
CA ILE A 91 5.92 -5.72 5.47
C ILE A 91 4.80 -5.70 6.50
N GLU A 92 4.55 -4.57 7.16
CA GLU A 92 3.54 -4.46 8.21
C GLU A 92 2.10 -4.61 7.66
N THR A 93 1.82 -4.03 6.49
CA THR A 93 0.53 -4.22 5.83
C THR A 93 0.30 -5.68 5.44
N THR A 94 1.34 -6.35 4.94
CA THR A 94 1.29 -7.79 4.63
C THR A 94 1.07 -8.62 5.88
N ARG A 95 1.79 -8.34 6.96
CA ARG A 95 1.63 -9.02 8.26
C ARG A 95 0.22 -8.88 8.80
N ALA A 96 -0.38 -7.70 8.70
CA ALA A 96 -1.75 -7.44 9.12
C ALA A 96 -2.78 -8.24 8.28
N ALA A 97 -2.58 -8.33 6.96
CA ALA A 97 -3.51 -8.98 6.04
C ALA A 97 -3.42 -10.52 6.03
N LEU A 98 -2.23 -11.08 6.28
CA LEU A 98 -1.96 -12.52 6.17
C LEU A 98 -2.96 -13.43 6.91
N PRO A 99 -3.39 -13.14 8.16
CA PRO A 99 -4.38 -13.97 8.84
C PRO A 99 -5.72 -14.08 8.09
N VAL A 100 -6.12 -13.03 7.36
CA VAL A 100 -7.35 -13.01 6.54
C VAL A 100 -7.11 -13.80 5.25
N LEU A 101 -6.06 -13.47 4.50
CA LEU A 101 -5.74 -14.08 3.21
C LEU A 101 -5.45 -15.58 3.31
N ARG A 102 -4.85 -16.05 4.40
CA ARG A 102 -4.61 -17.49 4.63
C ARG A 102 -5.89 -18.32 4.66
N ARG A 103 -7.03 -17.74 5.06
CA ARG A 103 -8.31 -18.46 5.10
C ARG A 103 -8.92 -18.63 3.72
N SER A 104 -8.65 -17.71 2.79
CA SER A 104 -9.17 -17.77 1.43
C SER A 104 -8.18 -18.29 0.39
N GLY A 105 -6.90 -18.48 0.76
CA GLY A 105 -5.84 -18.79 -0.22
C GLY A 105 -5.49 -17.60 -1.10
N GLY A 106 -5.66 -16.38 -0.57
CA GLY A 106 -5.58 -15.13 -1.32
C GLY A 106 -4.20 -14.81 -1.93
N THR A 107 -4.17 -13.76 -2.74
CA THR A 107 -3.01 -13.27 -3.49
C THR A 107 -2.44 -11.98 -2.89
N ILE A 108 -1.12 -11.87 -2.84
CA ILE A 108 -0.41 -10.64 -2.48
C ILE A 108 0.36 -10.16 -3.70
N VAL A 109 0.15 -8.90 -4.10
CA VAL A 109 0.89 -8.24 -5.17
C VAL A 109 1.71 -7.12 -4.56
N ASN A 110 3.04 -7.21 -4.68
CA ASN A 110 3.96 -6.17 -4.24
C ASN A 110 4.41 -5.37 -5.45
N MET A 111 4.12 -4.07 -5.44
CA MET A 111 4.62 -3.19 -6.49
C MET A 111 6.08 -2.87 -6.22
N SER A 112 6.92 -3.17 -7.21
CA SER A 112 8.33 -2.81 -7.24
C SER A 112 8.58 -1.90 -8.44
N SER A 113 9.81 -1.85 -8.94
CA SER A 113 10.22 -1.03 -10.07
C SER A 113 11.30 -1.77 -10.87
N GLY A 114 11.53 -1.34 -12.12
CA GLY A 114 12.74 -1.72 -12.86
C GLY A 114 14.03 -1.35 -12.11
N ALA A 115 13.97 -0.33 -11.23
CA ALA A 115 15.06 0.04 -10.33
C ALA A 115 15.44 -1.09 -9.34
N GLY A 116 14.51 -1.97 -8.99
CA GLY A 116 14.79 -3.15 -8.16
C GLY A 116 15.52 -4.28 -8.91
N ILE A 117 15.66 -4.18 -10.23
CA ILE A 117 16.39 -5.12 -11.09
C ILE A 117 17.75 -4.54 -11.48
N GLU A 118 17.77 -3.25 -11.85
CA GLU A 118 18.97 -2.56 -12.32
C GLU A 118 19.07 -1.17 -11.69
N GLY A 119 20.18 -0.93 -10.98
CA GLY A 119 20.50 0.38 -10.43
C GLY A 119 20.94 1.37 -11.50
N ARG A 120 20.56 2.64 -11.34
CA ARG A 120 20.97 3.75 -12.22
C ARG A 120 21.58 4.87 -11.38
N GLY A 121 22.48 5.64 -12.00
CA GLY A 121 23.02 6.86 -11.38
C GLY A 121 21.88 7.78 -10.94
N GLY A 122 21.95 8.26 -9.69
CA GLY A 122 20.91 9.08 -9.08
C GLY A 122 19.72 8.30 -8.49
N GLY A 123 19.63 6.98 -8.69
CA GLY A 123 18.54 6.15 -8.17
C GLY A 123 18.94 5.21 -7.03
N GLY A 124 20.14 5.33 -6.47
CA GLY A 124 20.68 4.28 -5.59
C GLY A 124 19.89 4.03 -4.29
N TYR A 125 19.08 4.99 -3.82
CA TYR A 125 18.22 4.77 -2.66
C TYR A 125 16.96 3.97 -2.99
N TYR A 126 16.40 4.12 -4.21
CA TYR A 126 15.09 3.61 -4.61
C TYR A 126 15.19 2.31 -5.40
#